data_AF-A0A3M1ZVB6-F1
#
_entry.id   AF-A0A3M1ZVB6-F1
#
_cell.length_a   1.000
_cell.length_b   1.000
_cell.length_c   1.000
_cell.angle_alpha   90.00
_cell.angle_beta   90.00
_cell.angle_gamma   90.00
#
_symmetry.space_group_name_H-M   'P 1'
#
loop_
_entity.id
_entity.type
_entity.pdbx_description
1 polymer ?
#
loop_
_entity_poly.entity_id
_entity_poly.type
_entity_poly.pdbx_seq_one_letter_code
_entity_poly.pdbx_strand_id
1 'polypeptide(L)'
;MVRLRRRVALACALSLSAPALVACPSGETRHDVYMKGLQIEGEAERGPCKLTFDGGMRAQVLSSAQINECLRMQEAAIAEYERAAEMGMKGDPAFERTYARALERKKRLESMRSNVARMEREQVEAKAAEPAPLAR
;
A
#
# COMPACT_ATOMS: atom_id res chain seq x y z
N MET A 1 -58.07 48.84 18.74
CA MET A 1 -59.14 48.45 17.80
C MET A 1 -58.48 47.77 16.60
N VAL A 2 -58.36 46.43 16.58
CA VAL A 2 -59.16 45.48 15.77
C VAL A 2 -59.15 45.89 14.27
N ARG A 3 -58.51 45.16 13.36
CA ARG A 3 -59.11 43.96 12.72
C ARG A 3 -58.08 42.92 12.23
N LEU A 4 -58.40 41.69 12.62
CA LEU A 4 -57.88 40.39 12.18
C LEU A 4 -58.21 40.06 10.70
N ARG A 5 -57.31 39.28 10.10
CA ARG A 5 -57.52 38.10 9.22
C ARG A 5 -58.32 38.27 7.91
N ARG A 6 -57.63 38.12 6.78
CA ARG A 6 -58.06 37.41 5.54
C ARG A 6 -56.77 36.95 4.83
N ARG A 7 -56.61 35.79 4.19
CA ARG A 7 -57.32 34.52 4.01
C ARG A 7 -56.25 33.57 3.45
N VAL A 8 -56.33 32.29 3.80
CA VAL A 8 -55.54 31.17 3.25
C VAL A 8 -55.91 30.94 1.78
N ALA A 9 -54.91 30.70 0.92
CA ALA A 9 -54.93 29.85 -0.29
C ALA A 9 -53.51 29.93 -0.89
N LEU A 10 -52.62 29.00 -0.59
CA LEU A 10 -52.42 27.75 -1.34
C LEU A 10 -52.52 27.97 -2.87
N ALA A 11 -51.38 28.27 -3.48
CA ALA A 11 -51.17 28.05 -4.90
C ALA A 11 -49.75 27.53 -5.07
N CYS A 12 -49.66 26.21 -5.30
CA CYS A 12 -48.50 25.54 -5.88
C CYS A 12 -48.12 26.24 -7.18
N ALA A 13 -47.18 27.18 -7.12
CA ALA A 13 -46.47 27.65 -8.30
C ALA A 13 -45.24 26.76 -8.45
N LEU A 14 -45.27 25.90 -9.47
CA LEU A 14 -44.12 25.18 -10.00
C LEU A 14 -43.01 26.19 -10.34
N SER A 15 -42.08 26.43 -9.42
CA SER A 15 -40.81 27.07 -9.73
C SER A 15 -39.78 25.98 -10.00
N LEU A 16 -39.53 25.76 -11.30
CA LEU A 16 -38.42 25.02 -11.87
C LEU A 16 -37.11 25.70 -11.43
N SER A 17 -36.55 25.28 -10.29
CA SER A 17 -35.26 25.75 -9.78
C SER A 17 -34.32 24.56 -9.56
N ALA A 18 -33.72 24.08 -10.64
CA ALA A 18 -32.32 23.66 -10.62
C ALA A 18 -31.47 24.95 -10.63
N PRO A 19 -30.20 24.99 -10.17
CA PRO A 19 -29.30 23.90 -9.81
C PRO A 19 -28.48 24.11 -8.52
N ALA A 20 -28.02 23.05 -7.88
CA ALA A 20 -26.72 23.02 -7.17
C ALA A 20 -26.48 21.57 -6.73
N LEU A 21 -26.03 20.75 -7.67
CA LEU A 21 -25.13 19.66 -7.29
C LEU A 21 -23.91 20.35 -6.69
N VAL A 22 -23.92 20.54 -5.37
CA VAL A 22 -22.68 20.68 -4.59
C VAL A 22 -21.98 19.34 -4.77
N ALA A 23 -21.26 19.21 -5.89
CA ALA A 23 -20.17 18.28 -5.98
C ALA A 23 -19.21 18.72 -4.88
N CYS A 24 -19.34 18.13 -3.69
CA CYS A 24 -18.26 18.14 -2.72
C CYS A 24 -17.02 17.76 -3.54
N PRO A 25 -15.97 18.58 -3.60
CA PRO A 25 -14.70 18.10 -4.07
C PRO A 25 -14.23 17.14 -2.98
N SER A 26 -14.71 15.90 -3.01
CA SER A 26 -14.07 14.77 -2.35
C SER A 26 -12.79 14.48 -3.13
N GLY A 27 -11.93 15.50 -3.18
CA GLY A 27 -10.55 15.36 -3.58
C GLY A 27 -9.85 14.61 -2.48
N GLU A 28 -9.15 13.56 -2.86
CA GLU A 28 -8.24 12.83 -2.01
C GLU A 28 -7.36 13.84 -1.24
N THR A 29 -7.37 13.78 0.09
CA THR A 29 -6.54 14.68 0.91
C THR A 29 -5.12 14.14 1.00
N ARG A 30 -4.15 15.02 1.32
CA ARG A 30 -2.76 14.59 1.58
C ARG A 30 -2.66 13.50 2.66
N HIS A 31 -3.58 13.51 3.62
CA HIS A 31 -3.65 12.52 4.69
C HIS A 31 -4.19 11.20 4.16
N ASP A 32 -5.20 11.21 3.29
CA ASP A 32 -5.72 9.98 2.66
C ASP A 32 -4.64 9.27 1.85
N VAL A 33 -3.84 10.02 1.08
CA VAL A 33 -2.68 9.45 0.34
C VAL A 33 -1.67 8.83 1.30
N TYR A 34 -1.33 9.53 2.39
CA TYR A 34 -0.45 9.00 3.42
C TYR A 34 -0.99 7.71 4.04
N MET A 35 -2.29 7.66 4.35
CA MET A 35 -2.94 6.47 4.90
C MET A 35 -2.98 5.32 3.90
N LYS A 36 -3.10 5.58 2.59
CA LYS A 36 -2.97 4.56 1.55
C LYS A 36 -1.57 3.92 1.55
N GLY A 37 -0.51 4.73 1.66
CA GLY A 37 0.85 4.21 1.79
C GLY A 37 1.00 3.28 3.00
N LEU A 38 0.47 3.70 4.16
CA LEU A 38 0.47 2.88 5.39
C LEU A 38 -0.33 1.59 5.22
N GLN A 39 -1.46 1.64 4.53
CA GLN A 39 -2.28 0.46 4.25
C GLN A 39 -1.52 -0.54 3.38
N ILE A 40 -0.85 -0.08 2.31
CA ILE A 40 -0.05 -0.92 1.43
C ILE A 40 1.08 -1.59 2.22
N GLU A 41 1.79 -0.86 3.09
CA GLU A 41 2.81 -1.46 3.96
C GLU A 41 2.21 -2.54 4.88
N GLY A 42 1.07 -2.24 5.50
CA GLY A 42 0.38 -3.20 6.38
C GLY A 42 -0.12 -4.44 5.65
N GLU A 43 -0.50 -4.34 4.38
CA GLU A 43 -0.84 -5.48 3.52
C GLU A 43 0.40 -6.28 3.12
N ALA A 44 1.48 -5.61 2.76
CA ALA A 44 2.76 -6.24 2.44
C ALA A 44 3.28 -7.08 3.62
N GLU A 45 3.19 -6.54 4.83
CA GLU A 45 3.64 -7.20 6.06
C GLU A 45 2.82 -8.42 6.46
N ARG A 46 1.52 -8.39 6.20
CA ARG A 46 0.63 -9.52 6.47
C ARG A 46 0.74 -10.62 5.40
N GLY A 47 1.15 -10.25 4.19
CA GLY A 47 1.29 -11.14 3.05
C GLY A 47 2.76 -11.36 2.67
N PRO A 48 3.22 -10.78 1.55
CA PRO A 48 4.46 -11.17 0.89
C PRO A 48 5.73 -10.98 1.72
N CYS A 49 5.77 -10.07 2.69
CA CYS A 49 6.96 -9.89 3.53
C CYS A 49 7.08 -10.93 4.65
N LYS A 50 6.05 -11.76 4.88
CA LYS A 50 6.00 -12.74 5.97
C LYS A 50 6.63 -14.07 5.56
N LEU A 51 7.63 -14.53 6.30
CA LEU A 51 8.24 -15.85 6.10
C LEU A 51 7.18 -16.96 6.05
N THR A 52 7.30 -17.84 5.05
CA THR A 52 6.41 -18.98 4.87
C THR A 52 7.06 -20.24 5.40
N PHE A 53 6.29 -21.10 6.07
CA PHE A 53 6.80 -22.38 6.53
C PHE A 53 6.80 -23.40 5.39
N ASP A 54 7.95 -23.99 5.10
CA ASP A 54 8.08 -25.10 4.17
C ASP A 54 8.03 -26.43 4.93
N GLY A 55 7.03 -27.26 4.63
CA GLY A 55 6.84 -28.55 5.29
C GLY A 55 7.87 -29.61 4.91
N GLY A 56 8.47 -29.51 3.72
CA GLY A 56 9.53 -30.42 3.27
C GLY A 56 10.86 -30.13 3.96
N MET A 57 11.21 -28.86 4.11
CA MET A 57 12.43 -28.43 4.82
C MET A 57 12.22 -28.26 6.33
N ARG A 58 10.97 -28.35 6.81
CA ARG A 58 10.56 -28.14 8.22
C ARG A 58 11.10 -26.84 8.81
N ALA A 59 11.17 -25.79 8.00
CA ALA A 59 11.78 -24.51 8.34
C ALA A 59 10.98 -23.33 7.75
N GLN A 60 11.18 -22.14 8.33
CA GLN A 60 10.73 -20.90 7.72
C GLN A 60 11.63 -20.57 6.54
N VAL A 61 11.04 -20.35 5.37
CA VAL A 61 11.76 -20.09 4.13
C VAL A 61 11.50 -18.69 3.64
N LEU A 62 12.51 -18.18 2.95
CA LEU A 62 12.48 -16.92 2.25
C LEU A 62 12.95 -17.19 0.82
N SER A 63 12.07 -16.99 -0.16
CA SER A 63 12.40 -17.13 -1.58
C SER A 63 12.66 -15.78 -2.23
N SER A 64 13.43 -15.77 -3.32
CA SER A 64 13.63 -14.56 -4.13
C SER A 64 12.32 -14.01 -4.69
N ALA A 65 11.40 -14.88 -5.12
CA ALA A 65 10.07 -14.50 -5.60
C ALA A 65 9.27 -13.75 -4.52
N GLN A 66 9.31 -14.24 -3.28
CA GLN A 66 8.64 -13.60 -2.17
C GLN A 66 9.25 -12.23 -1.84
N ILE A 67 10.58 -12.12 -1.83
CA ILE A 67 11.26 -10.82 -1.62
C ILE A 67 10.88 -9.84 -2.74
N ASN A 68 10.81 -10.29 -3.98
CA ASN A 68 10.42 -9.45 -5.12
C ASN A 68 9.04 -8.86 -4.94
N GLU A 69 8.07 -9.66 -4.49
CA GLU A 69 6.71 -9.17 -4.25
C GLU A 69 6.64 -8.23 -3.04
N CYS A 70 7.35 -8.53 -1.96
CA CYS A 70 7.46 -7.63 -0.81
C CYS A 70 8.09 -6.28 -1.21
N LEU A 71 9.14 -6.31 -2.04
CA LEU A 71 9.78 -5.11 -2.57
C LEU A 71 8.82 -4.32 -3.46
N ARG A 72 8.07 -4.98 -4.35
CA ARG A 72 7.09 -4.33 -5.22
C ARG A 72 6.02 -3.57 -4.43
N MET A 73 5.49 -4.17 -3.37
CA MET A 73 4.51 -3.49 -2.50
C MET A 73 5.16 -2.36 -1.70
N GLN A 74 6.40 -2.54 -1.23
CA GLN A 74 7.15 -1.47 -0.57
C GLN A 74 7.35 -0.25 -1.48
N GLU A 75 7.65 -0.48 -2.77
CA GLU A 75 7.77 0.58 -3.76
C GLU A 75 6.44 1.28 -4.03
N ALA A 76 5.33 0.54 -4.07
CA ALA A 76 4.00 1.13 -4.19
C ALA A 76 3.66 2.01 -2.98
N ALA A 77 3.99 1.60 -1.75
CA ALA A 77 3.81 2.43 -0.57
C ALA A 77 4.66 3.71 -0.60
N ILE A 78 5.92 3.59 -1.03
CA ILE A 78 6.83 4.73 -1.22
C ILE A 78 6.26 5.73 -2.23
N ALA A 79 5.70 5.25 -3.34
CA ALA A 79 5.07 6.13 -4.33
C ALA A 79 3.90 6.93 -3.74
N GLU A 80 3.07 6.31 -2.89
CA GLU A 80 2.02 7.07 -2.18
C GLU A 80 2.61 8.07 -1.18
N TYR A 81 3.71 7.73 -0.48
CA TYR A 81 4.39 8.70 0.38
C TYR A 81 4.99 9.88 -0.40
N GLU A 82 5.55 9.64 -1.58
CA GLU A 82 6.05 10.69 -2.47
C GLU A 82 4.90 11.61 -2.92
N ARG A 83 3.76 11.05 -3.33
CA ARG A 83 2.55 11.82 -3.65
C ARG A 83 2.06 12.63 -2.44
N ALA A 84 2.03 12.04 -1.26
CA ALA A 84 1.63 12.75 -0.04
C ALA A 84 2.60 13.90 0.29
N ALA A 85 3.90 13.72 0.03
CA ALA A 85 4.92 14.75 0.18
C ALA A 85 4.70 15.93 -0.79
N GLU A 86 4.37 15.64 -2.05
CA GLU A 86 4.00 16.64 -3.08
C GLU A 86 2.74 17.42 -2.69
N MET A 87 1.83 16.79 -1.96
CA MET A 87 0.62 17.42 -1.42
C MET A 87 0.83 18.16 -0.08
N GLY A 88 2.09 18.34 0.34
CA GLY A 88 2.46 19.18 1.49
C GLY A 88 2.55 18.44 2.83
N MET A 89 2.76 17.13 2.84
CA MET A 89 3.10 16.39 4.07
C MET A 89 4.55 16.61 4.53
N LYS A 90 5.42 17.18 3.68
CA LYS A 90 6.81 17.49 4.04
C LYS A 90 6.85 18.41 5.27
N GLY A 91 7.72 18.08 6.21
CA GLY A 91 7.86 18.82 7.48
C GLY A 91 6.97 18.33 8.62
N ASP A 92 6.02 17.42 8.38
CA ASP A 92 5.38 16.67 9.45
C ASP A 92 6.37 15.61 10.01
N PRO A 93 6.76 15.68 11.30
CA PRO A 93 7.78 14.76 11.83
C PRO A 93 7.37 13.29 11.82
N ALA A 94 6.08 12.96 11.93
CA ALA A 94 5.60 11.59 11.90
C ALA A 94 5.64 11.03 10.47
N PHE A 95 5.28 11.85 9.48
CA PHE A 95 5.44 11.52 8.07
C PHE A 95 6.90 11.27 7.71
N GLU A 96 7.80 12.22 8.01
CA GLU A 96 9.22 12.12 7.65
C GLU A 96 9.88 10.85 8.23
N ARG A 97 9.58 10.51 9.49
CA ARG A 97 10.07 9.26 10.10
C ARG A 97 9.52 8.03 9.39
N THR A 98 8.26 8.04 9.01
CA THR A 98 7.62 6.91 8.32
C THR A 98 8.23 6.72 6.94
N TYR A 99 8.34 7.81 6.18
CA TYR A 99 8.92 7.79 4.85
C TYR A 99 10.39 7.36 4.85
N ALA A 100 11.20 7.88 5.80
CA ALA A 100 12.59 7.46 5.95
C ALA A 100 12.73 5.95 6.26
N ARG A 101 11.88 5.40 7.14
CA ARG A 101 11.86 3.95 7.44
C ARG A 101 11.48 3.12 6.21
N ALA A 102 10.51 3.58 5.42
CA ALA A 102 10.10 2.91 4.18
C ALA A 102 11.26 2.84 3.17
N LEU A 103 11.99 3.95 2.99
CA LEU A 103 13.18 4.00 2.12
C LEU A 103 14.31 3.09 2.61
N GLU A 104 14.57 3.08 3.92
CA GLU A 104 15.59 2.19 4.51
C GLU A 104 15.20 0.73 4.32
N ARG A 105 13.92 0.39 4.51
CA ARG A 105 13.39 -0.94 4.28
C ARG A 105 13.54 -1.39 2.84
N LYS A 106 13.25 -0.51 1.87
CA LYS A 106 13.49 -0.79 0.44
C LYS A 106 14.93 -1.23 0.21
N LYS A 107 15.91 -0.48 0.72
CA LYS A 107 17.34 -0.81 0.60
C LYS A 107 17.68 -2.18 1.18
N ARG A 108 17.11 -2.53 2.34
CA ARG A 108 17.30 -3.86 2.95
C ARG A 108 16.71 -4.97 2.08
N LEU A 109 15.51 -4.78 1.54
CA LEU A 109 14.85 -5.75 0.65
C LEU A 109 15.63 -5.95 -0.66
N GLU A 110 16.17 -4.87 -1.25
CA GLU A 110 17.02 -4.95 -2.44
C GLU A 110 18.30 -5.76 -2.19
N SER A 111 18.93 -5.56 -1.02
CA SER A 111 20.11 -6.33 -0.60
C SER A 111 19.75 -7.81 -0.39
N MET A 112 18.65 -8.10 0.31
CA MET A 112 18.16 -9.45 0.53
C MET A 112 17.86 -10.16 -0.80
N ARG A 113 17.22 -9.47 -1.75
CA ARG A 113 16.91 -10.01 -3.08
C ARG A 113 18.18 -10.49 -3.79
N SER A 114 19.23 -9.65 -3.79
CA SER A 114 20.50 -9.99 -4.45
C SER A 114 21.15 -11.23 -3.81
N ASN A 115 21.20 -11.26 -2.48
CA ASN A 115 21.84 -12.34 -1.73
C ASN A 115 21.08 -13.66 -1.88
N VAL A 116 19.75 -13.66 -1.71
CA VAL A 116 18.93 -14.88 -1.82
C VAL A 116 18.93 -15.40 -3.25
N ALA A 117 18.83 -14.53 -4.27
CA ALA A 117 18.90 -14.97 -5.66
C ALA A 117 20.26 -15.62 -6.00
N ARG A 118 21.36 -15.14 -5.39
CA ARG A 118 22.67 -15.80 -5.53
C ARG A 118 22.68 -17.17 -4.88
N MET A 119 22.20 -17.29 -3.64
CA MET A 119 22.14 -18.57 -2.92
C MET A 119 21.28 -19.61 -3.63
N GLU A 120 20.15 -19.20 -4.21
CA GLU A 120 19.28 -20.08 -5.00
C GLU A 120 20.01 -20.63 -6.25
N ARG A 121 20.78 -19.79 -6.96
CA ARG A 121 21.59 -20.24 -8.11
C ARG A 121 22.66 -21.24 -7.69
N GLU A 122 23.39 -20.95 -6.62
CA GLU A 122 24.44 -21.83 -6.08
C GLU A 122 23.87 -23.21 -5.68
N GLN A 123 22.66 -23.26 -5.12
CA GLN A 123 22.00 -24.53 -4.79
C GLN A 123 21.61 -25.34 -6.03
N VAL A 124 21.14 -24.68 -7.09
CA VAL A 124 20.82 -25.34 -8.36
C VAL A 124 22.07 -25.93 -9.00
N GLU A 125 23.16 -25.16 -9.03
CA GLU A 125 24.45 -25.61 -9.56
C GLU A 125 25.03 -26.79 -8.75
N ALA A 126 24.98 -26.71 -7.42
CA ALA A 126 25.43 -27.79 -6.54
C ALA A 126 24.65 -29.08 -6.77
N LYS A 127 23.32 -28.98 -6.92
CA LYS A 127 22.46 -30.14 -7.21
C LYS A 127 22.72 -30.74 -8.61
N ALA A 128 23.05 -29.91 -9.59
CA ALA A 128 23.39 -30.37 -10.94
C ALA A 128 24.76 -31.07 -10.99
N ALA A 129 25.67 -30.74 -10.08
CA ALA A 129 27.00 -31.36 -9.98
C ALA A 129 27.02 -32.66 -9.16
N GLU A 130 25.91 -33.05 -8.54
CA GLU A 130 25.83 -34.25 -7.70
C GLU A 130 25.88 -35.52 -8.58
N PRO A 131 26.89 -36.39 -8.43
CA PRO A 131 27.01 -37.60 -9.25
C PRO A 131 25.85 -38.55 -8.98
N ALA A 132 25.34 -39.20 -10.03
CA ALA A 132 24.21 -40.12 -9.94
C ALA A 132 24.45 -41.16 -8.83
N PRO A 133 23.44 -41.47 -7.99
CA PRO A 133 23.59 -42.44 -6.93
C PRO A 133 24.02 -43.78 -7.54
N LEU A 134 25.14 -44.32 -7.06
CA LEU A 134 25.60 -45.65 -7.42
C LEU A 134 24.47 -46.64 -7.09
N ALA A 135 23.80 -47.13 -8.13
CA ALA A 135 22.78 -48.16 -8.01
C ALA A 135 23.40 -49.36 -7.28
N ARG A 136 22.82 -49.75 -6.14
CA ARG A 136 23.16 -50.98 -5.42
C ARG A 136 22.29 -52.12 -5.93
#